data_AF-A0A2U3NWF2-F1
#
_entry.id   AF-A0A2U3NWF2-F1
#
_cell.length_a   1.000
_cell.length_b   1.000
_cell.length_c   1.000
_cell.angle_alpha   90.00
_cell.angle_beta   90.00
_cell.angle_gamma   90.00
#
_symmetry.space_group_name_H-M   'P 1'
#
loop_
_entity.id
_entity.type
_entity.pdbx_description
1 polymer ?
#
loop_
_entity_poly.entity_id
_entity_poly.type
_entity_poly.pdbx_seq_one_letter_code
_entity_poly.pdbx_strand_id
1 'polypeptide(L)'
;MKASGDEITGKPKIRRCSRCGRRMRNPNGWNAEMIAGIAAGYLCPGCQTVEEDLDAELNLTLGRSAVGKEITVNSHKDLTTDVLTGIVDGLVRTYPTPEVMRDKANRLAAARGDRFWMVGVMRMAADGMASGPLFDG
;
A
#
# COMPACT_ATOMS: atom_id res chain seq x y z
N MET A 1 -19.49 -5.80 -21.62
CA MET A 1 -18.41 -4.82 -21.85
C MET A 1 -17.13 -5.60 -22.13
N LYS A 2 -16.56 -5.46 -23.32
CA LYS A 2 -15.40 -6.23 -23.79
C LYS A 2 -14.11 -5.59 -23.25
N ALA A 3 -13.28 -6.36 -22.57
CA ALA A 3 -11.88 -6.01 -22.33
C ALA A 3 -11.09 -6.38 -23.59
N SER A 4 -10.59 -5.37 -24.30
CA SER A 4 -9.62 -5.53 -25.37
C SER A 4 -8.31 -6.08 -24.80
N GLY A 5 -7.73 -7.01 -25.55
CA GLY A 5 -6.57 -7.78 -25.16
C GLY A 5 -5.28 -6.97 -25.15
N ASP A 6 -4.43 -7.34 -24.21
CA ASP A 6 -2.99 -7.29 -24.39
C ASP A 6 -2.47 -8.71 -24.17
N GLU A 7 -2.05 -9.29 -25.28
CA GLU A 7 -1.50 -10.63 -25.43
C GLU A 7 -0.05 -10.60 -24.94
N ILE A 8 0.18 -10.94 -23.66
CA ILE A 8 1.52 -11.13 -23.10
C ILE A 8 1.80 -12.62 -23.01
N THR A 9 2.63 -13.14 -23.92
CA THR A 9 3.27 -14.45 -23.92
C THR A 9 4.32 -14.60 -22.80
N GLY A 10 3.99 -14.13 -21.60
CA GLY A 10 4.69 -14.45 -20.37
C GLY A 10 3.81 -15.39 -19.57
N LYS A 11 4.36 -16.51 -19.08
CA LYS A 11 3.66 -17.37 -18.10
C LYS A 11 2.95 -16.47 -17.09
N PRO A 12 1.62 -16.62 -16.86
CA PRO A 12 0.93 -15.78 -15.90
C PRO A 12 1.68 -15.86 -14.58
N LYS A 13 2.26 -14.73 -14.14
CA LYS A 13 3.01 -14.67 -12.88
C LYS A 13 2.09 -15.20 -11.81
N ILE A 14 2.46 -16.34 -11.24
CA ILE A 14 1.66 -17.02 -10.22
C ILE A 14 1.51 -16.05 -9.05
N ARG A 15 0.29 -15.54 -8.83
CA ARG A 15 -0.02 -14.68 -7.68
C ARG A 15 -0.04 -15.55 -6.41
N ARG A 16 0.64 -15.07 -5.36
CA ARG A 16 0.76 -15.76 -4.07
C ARG A 16 0.33 -14.83 -2.94
N CYS A 17 -0.09 -15.43 -1.84
CA CYS A 17 -0.37 -14.71 -0.59
C CYS A 17 0.91 -14.06 -0.07
N SER A 18 0.86 -12.77 0.27
CA SER A 18 2.01 -12.04 0.82
C SER A 18 2.42 -12.55 2.21
N ARG A 19 1.50 -13.17 2.96
CA ARG A 19 1.77 -13.76 4.30
C ARG A 19 2.23 -15.21 4.24
N CYS A 20 1.40 -16.11 3.71
CA CYS A 20 1.66 -17.56 3.78
C CYS A 20 2.23 -18.16 2.47
N GLY A 21 2.42 -17.36 1.42
CA GLY A 21 2.94 -17.84 0.13
C GLY A 21 1.99 -18.77 -0.65
N ARG A 22 0.78 -19.04 -0.12
CA ARG A 22 -0.25 -19.87 -0.78
C ARG A 22 -0.51 -19.36 -2.19
N ARG A 23 -0.65 -20.25 -3.16
CA ARG A 23 -0.95 -19.90 -4.55
C ARG A 23 -2.41 -19.51 -4.71
N MET A 24 -2.66 -18.38 -5.36
CA MET A 24 -4.00 -17.98 -5.80
C MET A 24 -4.40 -18.82 -7.01
N ARG A 25 -5.38 -19.69 -6.83
CA ARG A 25 -5.98 -20.51 -7.91
C ARG A 25 -7.27 -19.88 -8.44
N ASN A 26 -8.02 -19.20 -7.59
CA ASN A 26 -9.22 -18.42 -7.90
C ASN A 26 -9.11 -17.08 -7.12
N PRO A 27 -9.39 -15.92 -7.73
CA PRO A 27 -9.41 -14.63 -7.04
C PRO A 27 -10.55 -14.47 -6.00
N ASN A 28 -11.61 -15.28 -6.03
CA ASN A 28 -12.72 -15.14 -5.09
C ASN A 28 -12.26 -15.30 -3.62
N GLY A 29 -12.64 -14.35 -2.77
CA GLY A 29 -12.26 -14.28 -1.36
C GLY A 29 -10.81 -13.83 -1.11
N TRP A 30 -10.07 -13.43 -2.15
CA TRP A 30 -8.74 -12.84 -1.97
C TRP A 30 -8.82 -11.32 -1.96
N ASN A 31 -8.26 -10.72 -0.92
CA ASN A 31 -8.22 -9.27 -0.79
C ASN A 31 -6.89 -8.74 -1.32
N ALA A 32 -6.96 -7.62 -2.04
CA ALA A 32 -5.77 -6.87 -2.39
C ALA A 32 -5.22 -6.21 -1.14
N GLU A 33 -3.94 -6.43 -0.86
CA GLU A 33 -3.26 -5.71 0.21
C GLU A 33 -2.90 -4.31 -0.29
N MET A 34 -3.47 -3.30 0.36
CA MET A 34 -3.22 -1.90 0.07
C MET A 34 -2.38 -1.28 1.19
N ILE A 35 -1.26 -0.66 0.83
CA ILE A 35 -0.40 0.11 1.74
C ILE A 35 -0.34 1.54 1.22
N ALA A 36 -0.76 2.51 2.03
CA ALA A 36 -0.85 3.91 1.61
C ALA A 36 -1.61 4.09 0.27
N GLY A 37 -2.72 3.37 0.08
CA GLY A 37 -3.49 3.42 -1.18
C GLY A 37 -2.83 2.72 -2.38
N ILE A 38 -1.70 2.03 -2.18
CA ILE A 38 -0.93 1.37 -3.24
C ILE A 38 -1.01 -0.14 -3.06
N ALA A 39 -1.35 -0.86 -4.13
CA ALA A 39 -1.39 -2.31 -4.11
C ALA A 39 0.03 -2.88 -3.88
N ALA A 40 0.19 -3.57 -2.74
CA ALA A 40 1.41 -4.22 -2.28
C ALA A 40 1.34 -5.76 -2.42
N GLY A 41 0.16 -6.34 -2.54
CA GLY A 41 0.05 -7.79 -2.66
C GLY A 41 -1.38 -8.32 -2.65
N TYR A 42 -1.51 -9.60 -2.33
CA TYR A 42 -2.79 -10.26 -2.13
C TYR A 42 -2.75 -11.09 -0.85
N LEU A 43 -3.86 -11.14 -0.13
CA LEU A 43 -4.04 -11.97 1.05
C LEU A 43 -5.07 -13.05 0.75
N CYS A 44 -4.77 -14.29 1.12
CA CYS A 44 -5.75 -15.38 1.03
C CYS A 44 -6.74 -15.30 2.19
N PRO A 45 -7.95 -15.90 2.07
CA PRO A 45 -8.97 -15.88 3.13
C PRO A 45 -8.46 -16.32 4.51
N GLY A 46 -7.57 -17.32 4.54
CA GLY A 46 -6.99 -17.82 5.80
C GLY A 46 -5.90 -16.94 6.42
N CYS A 47 -5.53 -15.84 5.78
CA CYS A 47 -4.52 -14.90 6.28
C CYS A 47 -5.05 -13.48 6.41
N GLN A 48 -6.30 -13.20 6.03
CA GLN A 48 -6.96 -11.93 6.26
C GLN A 48 -7.42 -11.88 7.71
N THR A 49 -7.32 -10.72 8.36
CA THR A 49 -8.07 -10.47 9.59
C THR A 49 -9.49 -10.03 9.25
N VAL A 50 -10.39 -10.05 10.24
CA VAL A 50 -11.78 -9.61 10.05
C VAL A 50 -11.83 -8.13 9.64
N GLU A 51 -10.94 -7.32 10.20
CA GLU A 51 -10.81 -5.90 9.88
C GLU A 51 -10.30 -5.70 8.44
N GLU A 52 -9.32 -6.49 8.00
CA GLU A 52 -8.80 -6.45 6.63
C GLU A 52 -9.84 -6.90 5.59
N ASP A 53 -10.74 -7.79 5.98
CA ASP A 53 -11.85 -8.23 5.13
C ASP A 53 -12.94 -7.17 5.03
N LEU A 54 -13.35 -6.60 6.16
CA LEU A 54 -14.31 -5.51 6.21
C LEU A 54 -13.81 -4.28 5.44
N ASP A 55 -12.53 -3.92 5.58
CA ASP A 55 -11.91 -2.82 4.83
C ASP A 55 -11.89 -3.09 3.32
N ALA A 56 -11.66 -4.34 2.90
CA ALA A 56 -11.69 -4.70 1.49
C ALA A 56 -13.12 -4.57 0.93
N GLU A 57 -14.13 -5.04 1.66
CA GLU A 57 -15.54 -4.90 1.30
C GLU A 57 -15.98 -3.44 1.25
N LEU A 58 -15.57 -2.63 2.24
CA LEU A 58 -15.84 -1.19 2.26
C LEU A 58 -15.18 -0.48 1.08
N ASN A 59 -13.94 -0.82 0.73
CA ASN A 59 -13.25 -0.24 -0.42
C ASN A 59 -13.88 -0.63 -1.76
N LEU A 60 -14.39 -1.86 -1.88
CA LEU A 60 -15.14 -2.32 -3.05
C LEU A 60 -16.47 -1.57 -3.18
N THR A 61 -17.15 -1.31 -2.06
CA THR A 61 -18.46 -0.66 -2.01
C THR A 61 -18.37 0.86 -2.21
N LEU A 62 -17.39 1.52 -1.58
CA LEU A 62 -17.25 2.97 -1.57
C LEU A 62 -16.40 3.51 -2.73
N GLY A 63 -15.68 2.65 -3.45
CA GLY A 63 -14.87 3.04 -4.60
C GLY A 63 -13.68 3.93 -4.20
N ARG A 64 -12.61 3.29 -3.72
CA ARG A 64 -11.33 3.87 -3.24
C ARG A 64 -11.41 4.48 -1.84
N SER A 65 -10.52 4.04 -0.95
CA SER A 65 -10.19 4.74 0.29
C SER A 65 -9.74 6.18 0.00
N ALA A 66 -10.01 7.10 0.93
CA ALA A 66 -9.61 8.51 0.83
C ALA A 66 -8.10 8.67 0.49
N VAL A 67 -7.26 7.78 1.02
CA VAL A 67 -5.82 7.71 0.75
C VAL A 67 -5.51 7.45 -0.74
N GLY A 68 -6.32 6.64 -1.43
CA GLY A 68 -6.14 6.34 -2.86
C GLY A 68 -6.56 7.46 -3.81
N LYS A 69 -7.23 8.51 -3.32
CA LYS A 69 -7.64 9.67 -4.12
C LYS A 69 -6.66 10.84 -3.99
N GLU A 70 -5.98 10.97 -2.85
CA GLU A 70 -4.95 11.99 -2.63
C GLU A 70 -3.57 11.62 -3.20
N ILE A 71 -3.27 10.33 -3.37
CA ILE A 71 -1.95 9.87 -3.84
C ILE A 71 -2.01 9.50 -5.33
N THR A 72 -2.34 10.46 -6.19
CA THR A 72 -2.02 10.41 -7.63
C THR A 72 -0.79 11.27 -7.92
N VAL A 73 0.30 10.96 -7.22
CA VAL A 73 1.63 11.50 -7.53
C VAL A 73 2.22 10.62 -8.63
N ASN A 74 2.17 11.09 -9.87
CA ASN A 74 2.65 10.32 -11.03
C ASN A 74 4.18 10.39 -11.16
N SER A 75 4.82 11.41 -10.59
CA SER A 75 6.27 11.57 -10.59
C SER A 75 6.79 12.35 -9.39
N HIS A 76 8.10 12.24 -9.11
CA HIS A 76 8.80 13.06 -8.11
C HIS A 76 8.63 14.58 -8.32
N LYS A 77 8.29 15.00 -9.54
CA LYS A 77 8.09 16.42 -9.89
C LYS A 77 6.74 16.98 -9.41
N ASP A 78 5.81 16.10 -9.04
CA ASP A 78 4.48 16.49 -8.55
C ASP A 78 4.44 16.60 -7.01
N LEU A 79 5.55 16.30 -6.33
CA LEU A 79 5.70 16.38 -4.87
C LEU A 79 6.11 17.79 -4.45
N THR A 80 5.11 18.67 -4.26
CA THR A 80 5.32 19.93 -3.54
C THR A 80 5.45 19.67 -2.03
N THR A 81 6.01 20.61 -1.28
CA THR A 81 6.14 20.51 0.18
C THR A 81 4.78 20.33 0.88
N ASP A 82 3.73 20.99 0.39
CA ASP A 82 2.38 20.88 0.96
C ASP A 82 1.78 19.49 0.72
N VAL A 83 1.98 18.93 -0.48
CA VAL A 83 1.55 17.57 -0.83
C VAL A 83 2.31 16.54 -0.01
N LEU A 84 3.63 16.72 0.16
CA LEU A 84 4.45 15.87 1.02
C LEU A 84 3.98 15.91 2.47
N THR A 85 3.68 17.09 3.01
CA THR A 85 3.17 17.26 4.37
C THR A 85 1.84 16.54 4.54
N GLY A 86 0.91 16.70 3.59
CA GLY A 86 -0.38 16.02 3.62
C GLY A 86 -0.24 14.48 3.55
N ILE A 87 0.67 13.98 2.72
CA ILE A 87 0.98 12.55 2.64
C ILE A 87 1.53 12.04 3.97
N VAL A 88 2.51 12.74 4.57
CA VAL A 88 3.12 12.34 5.84
C VAL A 88 2.08 12.37 6.97
N ASP A 89 1.25 13.40 7.08
CA ASP A 89 0.18 13.46 8.09
C ASP A 89 -0.81 12.29 7.91
N GLY A 90 -1.24 12.02 6.67
CA GLY A 90 -2.09 10.86 6.37
C GLY A 90 -1.45 9.52 6.74
N LEU A 91 -0.15 9.36 6.48
CA LEU A 91 0.61 8.17 6.86
C LEU A 91 0.71 8.02 8.38
N VAL A 92 1.06 9.08 9.11
CA VAL A 92 1.18 9.06 10.58
C VAL A 92 -0.15 8.73 11.25
N ARG A 93 -1.26 9.27 10.74
CA ARG A 93 -2.61 8.92 11.24
C ARG A 93 -2.97 7.47 10.96
N THR A 94 -2.57 6.94 9.81
CA THR A 94 -2.90 5.55 9.40
C THR A 94 -1.99 4.52 10.09
N TYR A 95 -0.72 4.85 10.31
CA TYR A 95 0.29 3.98 10.90
C TYR A 95 0.89 4.69 12.13
N PRO A 96 0.23 4.63 13.29
CA PRO A 96 0.50 5.52 14.43
C PRO A 96 1.80 5.23 15.17
N THR A 97 2.49 4.13 14.87
CA THR A 97 3.79 3.81 15.47
C THR A 97 4.87 3.63 14.40
N PRO A 98 6.13 4.00 14.70
CA PRO A 98 7.22 3.86 13.74
C PRO A 98 7.48 2.39 13.36
N GLU A 99 7.19 1.42 14.24
CA GLU A 99 7.31 0.00 13.96
C GLU A 99 6.32 -0.44 12.87
N VAL A 100 5.06 -0.03 13.01
CA VAL A 100 4.02 -0.33 12.01
C VAL A 100 4.38 0.31 10.67
N MET A 101 4.83 1.57 10.68
CA MET A 101 5.19 2.27 9.45
C MET A 101 6.39 1.62 8.75
N ARG A 102 7.41 1.17 9.49
CA ARG A 102 8.56 0.43 8.94
C ARG A 102 8.17 -0.93 8.37
N ASP A 103 7.32 -1.71 9.07
CA ASP A 103 6.80 -2.98 8.56
C ASP A 103 6.11 -2.78 7.21
N LYS A 104 5.21 -1.78 7.13
CA LYS A 104 4.48 -1.46 5.90
C LYS A 104 5.40 -0.97 4.79
N ALA A 105 6.40 -0.15 5.10
CA ALA A 105 7.40 0.28 4.13
C ALA A 105 8.20 -0.92 3.56
N ASN A 106 8.59 -1.86 4.41
CA ASN A 106 9.33 -3.06 3.98
C ASN A 106 8.47 -3.99 3.11
N ARG A 107 7.20 -4.16 3.45
CA ARG A 107 6.24 -4.93 2.62
C ARG A 107 6.02 -4.26 1.26
N LEU A 108 5.90 -2.93 1.25
CA LEU A 108 5.80 -2.17 0.00
C LEU A 108 7.08 -2.27 -0.84
N ALA A 109 8.25 -2.23 -0.21
CA ALA A 109 9.54 -2.41 -0.87
C ALA A 109 9.68 -3.81 -1.49
N ALA A 110 9.23 -4.86 -0.80
CA ALA A 110 9.20 -6.22 -1.34
C ALA A 110 8.30 -6.32 -2.60
N ALA A 111 7.24 -5.50 -2.66
CA ALA A 111 6.27 -5.51 -3.75
C ALA A 111 6.67 -4.64 -4.96
N ARG A 112 7.25 -3.46 -4.71
CA ARG A 112 7.50 -2.40 -5.72
C ARG A 112 8.99 -2.08 -5.91
N GLY A 113 9.86 -2.62 -5.05
CA GLY A 113 11.28 -2.33 -4.99
C GLY A 113 11.62 -1.20 -4.01
N ASP A 114 12.82 -1.24 -3.44
CA ASP A 114 13.30 -0.24 -2.47
C ASP A 114 13.39 1.19 -3.04
N ARG A 115 13.54 1.33 -4.36
CA ARG A 115 13.63 2.64 -5.03
C ARG A 115 12.26 3.30 -5.27
N PHE A 116 11.18 2.65 -4.85
CA PHE A 116 9.84 3.22 -4.97
C PHE A 116 9.69 4.40 -4.01
N TRP A 117 9.32 5.58 -4.51
CA TRP A 117 9.37 6.85 -3.75
C TRP A 117 8.63 6.79 -2.41
N MET A 118 7.47 6.12 -2.36
CA MET A 118 6.68 5.97 -1.13
C MET A 118 7.41 5.17 -0.06
N VAL A 119 8.26 4.21 -0.42
CA VAL A 119 9.08 3.47 0.56
C VAL A 119 10.02 4.44 1.27
N GLY A 120 10.64 5.36 0.53
CA GLY A 120 11.50 6.40 1.11
C GLY A 120 10.73 7.34 2.03
N VAL A 121 9.55 7.80 1.62
CA VAL A 121 8.69 8.67 2.44
C VAL A 121 8.27 7.97 3.74
N MET A 122 7.79 6.72 3.66
CA MET A 122 7.37 5.97 4.86
C MET A 122 8.53 5.68 5.81
N ARG A 123 9.73 5.36 5.30
CA ARG A 123 10.92 5.17 6.15
C ARG A 123 11.34 6.47 6.83
N MET A 124 11.38 7.58 6.09
CA MET A 124 11.69 8.91 6.63
C MET A 124 10.68 9.34 7.70
N ALA A 125 9.39 9.15 7.45
CA ALA A 125 8.35 9.45 8.43
C ALA A 125 8.50 8.59 9.69
N ALA A 126 8.76 7.29 9.54
CA ALA A 126 8.99 6.41 10.69
C ALA A 126 10.23 6.79 11.51
N ASP A 127 11.31 7.22 10.86
CA ASP A 127 12.51 7.70 11.55
C ASP A 127 12.22 9.01 12.30
N GLY A 128 11.46 9.91 11.68
CA GLY A 128 10.97 11.14 12.31
C GLY A 128 10.08 10.90 13.54
N MET A 129 9.19 9.91 13.47
CA MET A 129 8.36 9.51 14.60
C MET A 129 9.19 8.93 15.75
N ALA A 130 10.25 8.17 15.43
CA ALA A 130 11.13 7.55 16.42
C ALA A 130 12.08 8.55 17.10
N SER A 131 12.43 9.66 16.43
CA SER A 131 13.36 10.67 16.96
C SER A 131 12.72 11.71 17.88
N GLY A 132 11.40 11.71 18.09
CA GLY A 132 10.69 12.83 18.73
C GLY A 132 10.44 14.00 17.76
N PRO A 133 9.68 15.04 18.16
CA PRO A 133 9.06 15.98 17.22
C PRO A 133 10.10 16.62 16.29
N LEU A 134 9.92 16.41 14.98
CA LEU A 134 10.63 17.08 13.89
C LEU A 134 10.29 18.58 13.77
N PHE A 135 9.56 19.15 14.74
CA PHE A 135 9.03 20.52 14.74
C PHE A 135 9.21 21.18 16.12
N ASP A 136 10.43 21.24 16.63
CA ASP A 136 10.83 22.24 17.62
C ASP A 136 11.91 23.12 16.97
N GLY A 137 11.48 24.22 16.35
CA GLY A 137 12.30 25.22 15.69
C GLY A 137 11.48 26.34 15.09
#